data_AF-A0A969AW26-F1
#
_entry.id   AF-A0A969AW26-F1
#
_cell.length_a   1.000
_cell.length_b   1.000
_cell.length_c   1.000
_cell.angle_alpha   90.00
_cell.angle_beta   90.00
_cell.angle_gamma   90.00
#
_symmetry.space_group_name_H-M   'P 1'
#
loop_
_entity.id
_entity.type
_entity.pdbx_description
1 polymer ?
#
loop_
_entity_poly.entity_id
_entity_poly.type
_entity_poly.pdbx_seq_one_letter_code
_entity_poly.pdbx_strand_id
1 'polypeptide(L)'
;MYILTTHLFSKNRIKQVIIGISLFLLAFYPVYKNIYFGRAVEQVQRHLDFLNRESRFYNPWQYRVLTPWMVEATYYIYNHTIDRVFSIEEKVAFNLPESTTPKELVDQLFNSFKQKGNLKYFLIFVFYRFLFNIIIFLLLYKFLKAFIVNKYLLYLAILLASLLLGNSVNDSDFTLHTYLDVILYLLTGCLILFKWNDKWIIPISIVGAFNRETSIMIPYLYFLSKVDWSAFHLNLKSIWSSRPDTRVIVITAISYVLFMAIFVGIRLYYGYVEQTVWKVPAGWQMLKLNLFSIVSVKTYFEMLGTISLLPLIFLWYFKKMPFMLRLWFVAIVPIWFFVHWYSVVAYQSRLFLVPTFLILLPAILFLIEDKYRNMNLNQISKP
;
A
#
# COMPACT_ATOMS: atom_id res chain seq x y z
N MET A 1 19.32 19.52 -1.30
CA MET A 1 19.02 18.58 -0.20
C MET A 1 20.20 17.61 -0.10
N TYR A 2 21.06 17.75 0.92
CA TYR A 2 22.12 16.77 1.18
C TYR A 2 21.46 15.51 1.73
N ILE A 3 21.50 14.42 0.97
CA ILE A 3 21.00 13.11 1.42
C ILE A 3 22.11 12.45 2.24
N LEU A 4 21.96 12.41 3.56
CA LEU A 4 22.86 11.64 4.41
C LEU A 4 22.61 10.14 4.23
N THR A 5 23.65 9.39 3.87
CA THR A 5 23.57 7.95 3.64
C THR A 5 23.73 7.16 4.93
N THR A 6 22.64 7.01 5.69
CA THR A 6 22.56 5.96 6.72
C THR A 6 22.25 4.60 6.06
N HIS A 7 23.18 3.65 6.14
CA HIS A 7 22.94 2.31 5.61
C HIS A 7 22.02 1.51 6.55
N LEU A 8 21.03 0.81 5.99
CA LEU A 8 20.14 -0.09 6.75
C LEU A 8 20.97 -1.21 7.39
N PHE A 9 21.89 -1.77 6.62
CA PHE A 9 22.77 -2.83 7.07
C PHE A 9 24.08 -2.26 7.62
N SER A 10 24.49 -2.78 8.78
CA SER A 10 25.84 -2.54 9.33
C SER A 10 26.88 -3.29 8.51
N LYS A 11 28.15 -2.87 8.55
CA LYS A 11 29.28 -3.69 8.05
C LYS A 11 29.53 -4.94 8.92
N ASN A 12 29.00 -4.99 10.14
CA ASN A 12 29.14 -6.11 11.06
C ASN A 12 28.10 -7.22 10.73
N ARG A 13 28.59 -8.44 10.45
CA ARG A 13 27.77 -9.60 10.07
C ARG A 13 26.71 -9.97 11.11
N ILE A 14 27.04 -9.96 12.41
CA ILE A 14 26.07 -10.29 13.47
C ILE A 14 24.92 -9.28 13.47
N LYS A 15 25.23 -7.99 13.33
CA LYS A 15 24.20 -6.94 13.22
C LYS A 15 23.34 -7.11 11.97
N GLN A 16 23.90 -7.54 10.85
CA GLN A 16 23.12 -7.84 9.63
C GLN A 16 22.15 -8.99 9.85
N VAL A 17 22.59 -10.08 10.51
CA VAL A 17 21.75 -11.23 10.82
C VAL A 17 20.60 -10.82 11.73
N ILE A 18 20.88 -10.07 12.81
CA ILE A 18 19.83 -9.58 13.72
C ILE A 18 18.81 -8.70 12.98
N ILE A 19 19.28 -7.76 12.15
CA ILE A 19 18.38 -6.90 11.35
C ILE A 19 17.56 -7.74 10.37
N GLY A 20 18.17 -8.74 9.74
CA GLY A 20 17.49 -9.66 8.83
C GLY A 20 16.38 -10.44 9.52
N ILE A 21 16.66 -11.03 10.69
CA ILE A 21 15.67 -11.76 11.50
C ILE A 21 14.55 -10.82 11.94
N SER A 22 14.87 -9.61 12.42
CA SER A 22 13.85 -8.63 12.82
C SER A 22 12.94 -8.24 11.65
N LEU A 23 13.51 -7.95 10.47
CA LEU A 23 12.71 -7.65 9.28
C LEU A 23 11.84 -8.83 8.85
N PHE A 24 12.36 -10.05 8.95
CA PHE A 24 11.59 -11.27 8.69
C PHE A 24 10.38 -11.37 9.62
N LEU A 25 10.58 -11.26 10.94
CA LEU A 25 9.50 -11.34 11.92
C LEU A 25 8.46 -10.24 11.72
N LEU A 26 8.91 -9.00 11.48
CA LEU A 26 8.03 -7.85 11.23
C LEU A 26 7.23 -8.01 9.93
N ALA A 27 7.79 -8.63 8.90
CA ALA A 27 7.10 -8.87 7.63
C ALA A 27 6.08 -10.00 7.76
N PHE A 28 6.33 -10.96 8.65
CA PHE A 28 5.41 -12.06 8.92
C PHE A 28 4.24 -11.67 9.84
N TYR A 29 4.43 -10.69 10.73
CA TYR A 29 3.38 -10.27 11.67
C TYR A 29 2.02 -9.93 11.01
N PRO A 30 1.95 -9.12 9.94
CA PRO A 30 0.67 -8.87 9.25
C PRO A 30 0.06 -10.14 8.64
N VAL A 31 0.89 -11.04 8.12
CA VAL A 31 0.46 -12.33 7.56
C VAL A 31 -0.16 -13.20 8.66
N TYR A 32 0.53 -13.30 9.80
CA TYR A 32 0.02 -13.99 10.99
C TYR A 32 -1.34 -13.41 11.42
N LYS A 33 -1.50 -12.08 11.46
CA LYS A 33 -2.78 -11.44 11.81
C LYS A 33 -3.90 -11.85 10.84
N ASN A 34 -3.65 -11.89 9.52
CA ASN A 34 -4.63 -12.38 8.55
C ASN A 34 -5.09 -13.82 8.87
N ILE A 35 -4.14 -14.71 9.18
CA ILE A 35 -4.41 -16.13 9.45
C ILE A 35 -5.11 -16.32 10.81
N TYR A 36 -4.59 -15.70 11.85
CA TYR A 36 -5.09 -15.81 13.23
C TYR A 36 -6.52 -15.32 13.41
N PHE A 37 -6.97 -14.38 12.57
CA PHE A 37 -8.35 -13.89 12.54
C PHE A 37 -9.21 -14.54 11.45
N GLY A 38 -8.71 -15.54 10.72
CA GLY A 38 -9.45 -16.20 9.64
C GLY A 38 -9.86 -15.24 8.52
N ARG A 39 -9.08 -14.19 8.27
CA ARG A 39 -9.44 -13.13 7.32
C ARG A 39 -9.13 -13.48 5.86
N ALA A 40 -8.50 -14.63 5.62
CA ALA A 40 -8.13 -15.11 4.29
C ALA A 40 -9.00 -16.26 3.77
N VAL A 41 -10.12 -16.59 4.45
CA VAL A 41 -11.01 -17.71 4.11
C VAL A 41 -11.49 -17.64 2.66
N GLU A 42 -11.87 -16.46 2.20
CA GLU A 42 -12.43 -16.29 0.85
C GLU A 42 -11.35 -16.11 -0.23
N GLN A 43 -10.07 -15.99 0.14
CA GLN A 43 -9.02 -15.60 -0.80
C GLN A 43 -8.84 -16.58 -1.96
N VAL A 44 -8.87 -17.89 -1.67
CA VAL A 44 -8.68 -18.93 -2.69
C VAL A 44 -9.91 -19.00 -3.60
N GLN A 45 -11.11 -19.03 -3.02
CA GLN A 45 -12.35 -19.03 -3.81
C GLN A 45 -12.42 -17.82 -4.76
N ARG A 46 -12.14 -16.61 -4.25
CA ARG A 46 -12.11 -15.39 -5.07
C ARG A 46 -11.07 -15.43 -6.20
N HIS A 47 -10.01 -16.22 -6.04
CA HIS A 47 -9.02 -16.43 -7.10
C HIS A 47 -9.52 -17.43 -8.14
N LEU A 48 -10.13 -18.54 -7.72
CA LEU A 48 -10.77 -19.50 -8.62
C LEU A 48 -11.89 -18.84 -9.44
N ASP A 49 -12.73 -18.02 -8.80
CA ASP A 49 -13.75 -17.21 -9.49
C ASP A 49 -13.12 -16.33 -10.58
N PHE A 50 -11.92 -15.79 -10.35
CA PHE A 50 -11.19 -14.99 -11.35
C PHE A 50 -10.69 -15.83 -12.52
N LEU A 51 -10.22 -17.05 -12.28
CA LEU A 51 -9.81 -17.94 -13.35
C LEU A 51 -11.01 -18.41 -14.19
N ASN A 52 -12.17 -18.61 -13.54
CA ASN A 52 -13.39 -19.09 -14.17
C ASN A 52 -14.21 -18.00 -14.88
N ARG A 53 -13.78 -16.73 -14.87
CA ARG A 53 -14.58 -15.60 -15.37
C ARG A 53 -15.89 -15.35 -14.62
N GLU A 54 -15.98 -15.84 -13.39
CA GLU A 54 -17.11 -15.66 -12.48
C GLU A 54 -16.84 -14.56 -11.44
N SER A 55 -15.62 -14.02 -11.43
CA SER A 55 -15.22 -13.05 -10.46
C SER A 55 -16.01 -11.75 -10.57
N ARG A 56 -16.45 -11.29 -9.41
CA ARG A 56 -17.00 -9.94 -9.24
C ARG A 56 -15.94 -8.84 -9.46
N PHE A 57 -14.67 -9.18 -9.70
CA PHE A 57 -13.55 -8.27 -9.95
C PHE A 57 -13.48 -7.70 -11.38
N TYR A 58 -14.36 -8.07 -12.31
CA TYR A 58 -14.44 -7.39 -13.63
C TYR A 58 -15.16 -6.03 -13.57
N ASN A 59 -15.47 -5.58 -12.36
CA ASN A 59 -16.10 -4.30 -12.10
C ASN A 59 -15.21 -3.10 -12.54
N PRO A 60 -15.77 -2.10 -13.25
CA PRO A 60 -15.09 -0.90 -13.74
C PRO A 60 -14.53 0.02 -12.67
N TRP A 61 -14.74 -0.24 -11.39
CA TRP A 61 -14.17 0.54 -10.29
C TRP A 61 -13.28 -0.27 -9.37
N GLN A 62 -13.10 -1.57 -9.64
CA GLN A 62 -12.37 -2.50 -8.78
C GLN A 62 -11.64 -3.63 -9.54
N TYR A 63 -11.08 -3.36 -10.73
CA TYR A 63 -10.31 -4.39 -11.43
C TYR A 63 -8.98 -4.66 -10.75
N ARG A 64 -8.56 -5.94 -10.77
CA ARG A 64 -7.35 -6.45 -10.14
C ARG A 64 -6.78 -7.57 -10.99
N VAL A 65 -6.20 -7.22 -12.14
CA VAL A 65 -5.79 -8.22 -13.15
C VAL A 65 -4.38 -8.74 -12.87
N LEU A 66 -3.46 -7.88 -12.47
CA LEU A 66 -2.06 -8.24 -12.29
C LEU A 66 -1.86 -9.30 -11.21
N THR A 67 -2.40 -9.10 -10.01
CA THR A 67 -2.07 -9.96 -8.87
C THR A 67 -2.59 -11.40 -8.99
N PRO A 68 -3.80 -11.67 -9.50
CA PRO A 68 -4.23 -13.04 -9.79
C PRO A 68 -3.32 -13.73 -10.82
N TRP A 69 -2.94 -13.06 -11.90
CA TRP A 69 -2.04 -13.64 -12.90
C TRP A 69 -0.63 -13.89 -12.36
N MET A 70 -0.13 -13.03 -11.45
CA MET A 70 1.13 -13.29 -10.74
C MET A 70 1.05 -14.57 -9.89
N VAL A 71 -0.07 -14.78 -9.19
CA VAL A 71 -0.30 -15.99 -8.38
C VAL A 71 -0.37 -17.21 -9.27
N GLU A 72 -1.11 -17.14 -10.37
CA GLU A 72 -1.25 -18.26 -11.31
C GLU A 72 0.09 -18.62 -11.98
N ALA A 73 0.89 -17.63 -12.40
CA ALA A 73 2.22 -17.88 -12.93
C ALA A 73 3.13 -18.58 -11.92
N THR A 74 3.08 -18.17 -10.63
CA THR A 74 3.84 -18.85 -9.57
C THR A 74 3.32 -20.24 -9.28
N TYR A 75 2.00 -20.44 -9.30
CA TYR A 75 1.37 -21.74 -9.12
C TYR A 75 1.79 -22.73 -10.22
N TYR A 76 1.78 -22.27 -11.47
CA TYR A 76 2.28 -23.03 -12.61
C TYR A 76 3.75 -23.42 -12.43
N ILE A 77 4.64 -22.47 -12.11
CA ILE A 77 6.06 -22.73 -11.89
C ILE A 77 6.25 -23.73 -10.73
N TYR A 78 5.55 -23.54 -9.62
CA TYR A 78 5.63 -24.43 -8.46
C TYR A 78 5.27 -25.88 -8.82
N ASN A 79 4.14 -26.09 -9.50
CA ASN A 79 3.69 -27.41 -9.92
C ASN A 79 4.64 -28.10 -10.91
N HIS A 80 5.36 -27.32 -11.73
CA HIS A 80 6.31 -27.85 -12.71
C HIS A 80 7.74 -27.99 -12.17
N THR A 81 8.01 -27.56 -10.93
CA THR A 81 9.36 -27.60 -10.34
C THR A 81 9.36 -28.26 -8.96
N ILE A 82 8.95 -27.54 -7.93
CA ILE A 82 9.06 -27.95 -6.53
C ILE A 82 8.12 -29.12 -6.24
N ASP A 83 6.87 -29.05 -6.71
CA ASP A 83 5.85 -30.06 -6.38
C ASP A 83 6.21 -31.45 -6.93
N ARG A 84 6.91 -31.52 -8.07
CA ARG A 84 7.42 -32.78 -8.64
C ARG A 84 8.44 -33.47 -7.75
N VAL A 85 9.15 -32.72 -6.91
CA VAL A 85 10.17 -33.24 -5.98
C VAL A 85 9.60 -33.38 -4.57
N PHE A 86 8.70 -32.49 -4.19
CA PHE A 86 8.11 -32.41 -2.86
C PHE A 86 6.63 -31.99 -2.93
N SER A 87 5.74 -32.97 -3.07
CA SER A 87 4.28 -32.77 -3.00
C SER A 87 3.89 -32.39 -1.57
N ILE A 88 3.60 -31.11 -1.34
CA ILE A 88 3.32 -30.59 0.01
C ILE A 88 1.96 -31.06 0.54
N GLU A 89 0.98 -31.22 -0.35
CA GLU A 89 -0.38 -31.64 0.00
C GLU A 89 -0.44 -33.11 0.46
N GLU A 90 0.47 -33.96 -0.05
CA GLU A 90 0.58 -35.35 0.40
C GLU A 90 1.37 -35.48 1.71
N LYS A 91 2.31 -34.58 1.96
CA LYS A 91 3.26 -34.69 3.08
C LYS A 91 2.82 -33.95 4.34
N VAL A 92 1.95 -32.96 4.22
CA VAL A 92 1.52 -32.12 5.35
C VAL A 92 0.06 -32.43 5.70
N ALA A 93 -0.13 -33.23 6.75
CA ALA A 93 -1.44 -33.40 7.38
C ALA A 93 -1.67 -32.26 8.40
N PHE A 94 -2.57 -31.33 8.08
CA PHE A 94 -3.00 -30.30 9.04
C PHE A 94 -4.09 -30.88 9.96
N ASN A 95 -3.65 -31.48 11.07
CA ASN A 95 -4.54 -31.77 12.18
C ASN A 95 -4.52 -30.57 13.13
N LEU A 96 -5.63 -29.85 13.21
CA LEU A 96 -5.79 -28.81 14.22
C LEU A 96 -5.89 -29.48 15.59
N PRO A 97 -5.07 -29.09 16.58
CA PRO A 97 -5.38 -29.41 17.97
C PRO A 97 -6.73 -28.76 18.31
N GLU A 98 -7.60 -29.49 19.00
CA GLU A 98 -8.84 -28.95 19.55
C GLU A 98 -8.49 -27.72 20.40
N SER A 99 -8.75 -26.53 19.87
CA SER A 99 -8.42 -25.29 20.56
C SER A 99 -9.63 -24.85 21.39
N THR A 100 -9.38 -24.35 22.60
CA THR A 100 -10.38 -23.84 23.54
C THR A 100 -11.07 -22.55 23.09
N THR A 101 -10.79 -22.04 21.89
CA THR A 101 -11.42 -20.82 21.36
C THR A 101 -11.90 -21.05 19.92
N PRO A 102 -13.21 -21.18 19.68
CA PRO A 102 -13.72 -21.30 18.32
C PRO A 102 -13.62 -19.93 17.65
N LYS A 103 -12.80 -19.85 16.59
CA LYS A 103 -13.04 -18.87 15.54
C LYS A 103 -13.48 -19.67 14.33
N GLU A 104 -14.79 -19.78 14.14
CA GLU A 104 -15.43 -20.46 13.01
C GLU A 104 -14.72 -20.20 11.67
N LEU A 105 -14.27 -18.96 11.44
CA LEU A 105 -13.49 -18.58 10.24
C LEU A 105 -12.12 -19.27 10.14
N VAL A 106 -11.43 -19.49 11.25
CA VAL A 106 -10.15 -20.22 11.25
C VAL A 106 -10.40 -21.68 10.89
N ASP A 107 -11.43 -22.32 11.48
CA ASP A 107 -11.79 -23.69 11.14
C ASP A 107 -12.21 -23.83 9.68
N GLN A 108 -13.00 -22.87 9.16
CA GLN A 108 -13.33 -22.78 7.74
C GLN A 108 -12.08 -22.67 6.86
N LEU A 109 -11.11 -21.83 7.24
CA LEU A 109 -9.85 -21.68 6.52
C LEU A 109 -9.08 -23.00 6.44
N PHE A 110 -8.87 -23.68 7.58
CA PHE A 110 -8.13 -24.94 7.59
C PHE A 110 -8.89 -26.08 6.90
N ASN A 111 -10.21 -26.12 7.03
CA ASN A 111 -11.03 -27.07 6.28
C ASN A 111 -10.94 -26.85 4.77
N SER A 112 -10.79 -25.59 4.31
CA SER A 112 -10.60 -25.28 2.90
C SER A 112 -9.30 -25.88 2.33
N PHE A 113 -8.27 -26.09 3.16
CA PHE A 113 -7.00 -26.70 2.72
C PHE A 113 -7.11 -28.19 2.39
N LYS A 114 -8.19 -28.85 2.82
CA LYS A 114 -8.47 -30.25 2.46
C LYS A 114 -8.86 -30.40 0.99
N GLN A 115 -9.32 -29.33 0.36
CA GLN A 115 -9.59 -29.33 -1.09
C GLN A 115 -8.26 -29.25 -1.85
N LYS A 116 -8.12 -30.10 -2.87
CA LYS A 116 -6.90 -30.20 -3.69
C LYS A 116 -6.53 -28.86 -4.31
N GLY A 117 -5.26 -28.46 -4.20
CA GLY A 117 -4.73 -27.21 -4.74
C GLY A 117 -4.88 -25.98 -3.82
N ASN A 118 -5.83 -25.98 -2.88
CA ASN A 118 -6.10 -24.80 -2.06
C ASN A 118 -4.95 -24.45 -1.13
N LEU A 119 -4.29 -25.46 -0.55
CA LEU A 119 -3.12 -25.26 0.31
C LEU A 119 -1.98 -24.59 -0.48
N LYS A 120 -1.71 -25.07 -1.70
CA LYS A 120 -0.68 -24.50 -2.57
C LYS A 120 -0.96 -23.03 -2.89
N TYR A 121 -2.18 -22.69 -3.31
CA TYR A 121 -2.57 -21.30 -3.54
C TYR A 121 -2.40 -20.44 -2.28
N PHE A 122 -2.88 -20.93 -1.14
CA PHE A 122 -2.74 -20.24 0.14
C PHE A 122 -1.27 -19.93 0.47
N LEU A 123 -0.36 -20.89 0.32
CA LEU A 123 1.07 -20.69 0.55
C LEU A 123 1.68 -19.66 -0.41
N ILE A 124 1.23 -19.63 -1.67
CA ILE A 124 1.66 -18.61 -2.63
C ILE A 124 1.17 -17.22 -2.22
N PHE A 125 -0.08 -17.09 -1.74
CA PHE A 125 -0.56 -15.81 -1.22
C PHE A 125 0.23 -15.35 0.00
N VAL A 126 0.53 -16.25 0.94
CA VAL A 126 1.40 -16.00 2.10
C VAL A 126 2.77 -15.51 1.65
N PHE A 127 3.37 -16.20 0.66
CA PHE A 127 4.67 -15.84 0.11
C PHE A 127 4.67 -14.43 -0.48
N TYR A 128 3.72 -14.11 -1.36
CA TYR A 128 3.63 -12.77 -1.96
C TYR A 128 3.36 -11.69 -0.92
N ARG A 129 2.47 -11.96 0.04
CA ARG A 129 2.15 -11.03 1.12
C ARG A 129 3.39 -10.71 1.95
N PHE A 130 4.15 -11.73 2.33
CA PHE A 130 5.41 -11.61 3.04
C PHE A 130 6.45 -10.82 2.24
N LEU A 131 6.64 -11.17 0.96
CA LEU A 131 7.57 -10.50 0.06
C LEU A 131 7.22 -9.01 -0.11
N PHE A 132 5.95 -8.69 -0.29
CA PHE A 132 5.48 -7.31 -0.41
C PHE A 132 5.74 -6.52 0.88
N ASN A 133 5.54 -7.11 2.06
CA ASN A 133 5.87 -6.44 3.33
C ASN A 133 7.37 -6.11 3.41
N ILE A 134 8.25 -7.04 3.01
CA ILE A 134 9.70 -6.78 2.96
C ILE A 134 9.99 -5.61 2.01
N ILE A 135 9.46 -5.64 0.79
CA ILE A 135 9.69 -4.58 -0.20
C ILE A 135 9.18 -3.24 0.31
N ILE A 136 8.00 -3.19 0.95
CA ILE A 136 7.46 -1.99 1.58
C ILE A 136 8.42 -1.46 2.64
N PHE A 137 8.95 -2.30 3.53
CA PHE A 137 9.88 -1.84 4.56
C PHE A 137 11.18 -1.29 3.98
N LEU A 138 11.75 -1.95 2.97
CA LEU A 138 12.97 -1.49 2.30
C LEU A 138 12.76 -0.15 1.58
N LEU A 139 11.64 -0.02 0.86
CA LEU A 139 11.29 1.22 0.17
C LEU A 139 10.94 2.33 1.13
N LEU A 140 10.16 2.05 2.17
CA LEU A 140 9.80 3.01 3.22
C LEU A 140 11.06 3.51 3.94
N TYR A 141 11.98 2.62 4.31
CA TYR A 141 13.27 3.02 4.87
C TYR A 141 14.03 3.97 3.94
N LYS A 142 14.11 3.61 2.65
CA LYS A 142 14.80 4.45 1.64
C LYS A 142 14.10 5.80 1.48
N PHE A 143 12.78 5.81 1.36
CA PHE A 143 11.95 6.99 1.21
C PHE A 143 12.11 7.95 2.39
N LEU A 144 12.01 7.43 3.62
CA LEU A 144 12.09 8.20 4.86
C LEU A 144 13.44 8.90 5.06
N LYS A 145 14.53 8.36 4.51
CA LYS A 145 15.85 9.01 4.54
C LYS A 145 15.91 10.35 3.82
N ALA A 146 14.94 10.67 2.97
CA ALA A 146 14.82 12.02 2.43
C ALA A 146 14.50 13.03 3.54
N PHE A 147 13.80 12.64 4.60
CA PHE A 147 13.31 13.54 5.63
C PHE A 147 14.00 13.34 7.00
N ILE A 148 14.51 12.15 7.28
CA ILE A 148 14.98 11.72 8.60
C ILE A 148 16.43 11.24 8.52
N VAL A 149 17.27 11.72 9.44
CA VAL A 149 18.67 11.27 9.54
C VAL A 149 18.86 10.32 10.73
N ASN A 150 18.08 10.47 11.80
CA ASN A 150 18.17 9.60 12.97
C ASN A 150 17.79 8.14 12.64
N LYS A 151 18.76 7.22 12.78
CA LYS A 151 18.58 5.79 12.49
C LYS A 151 17.56 5.10 13.38
N TYR A 152 17.46 5.51 14.64
CA TYR A 152 16.49 4.93 15.57
C TYR A 152 15.07 5.30 15.18
N LEU A 153 14.88 6.52 14.69
CA LEU A 153 13.59 6.97 14.17
C LEU A 153 13.20 6.22 12.88
N LEU A 154 14.17 5.91 12.02
CA LEU A 154 13.96 5.04 10.86
C LEU A 154 13.57 3.61 11.29
N TYR A 155 14.20 3.03 12.31
CA TYR A 155 13.81 1.70 12.82
C TYR A 155 12.43 1.72 13.47
N LEU A 156 12.11 2.75 14.24
CA LEU A 156 10.78 2.97 14.80
C LEU A 156 9.73 3.03 13.69
N ALA A 157 10.03 3.69 12.57
CA ALA A 157 9.12 3.74 11.43
C ALA A 157 8.80 2.36 10.85
N ILE A 158 9.78 1.43 10.80
CA ILE A 158 9.55 0.06 10.32
C ILE A 158 8.71 -0.75 11.32
N LEU A 159 8.95 -0.58 12.63
CA LEU A 159 8.11 -1.17 13.67
C LEU A 159 6.66 -0.70 13.55
N LEU A 160 6.46 0.61 13.44
CA LEU A 160 5.14 1.20 13.23
C LEU A 160 4.51 0.68 11.94
N ALA A 161 5.26 0.63 10.83
CA ALA A 161 4.75 0.10 9.58
C ALA A 161 4.23 -1.34 9.72
N SER A 162 4.97 -2.23 10.38
CA SER A 162 4.51 -3.60 10.65
C SER A 162 3.19 -3.62 11.44
N LEU A 163 3.06 -2.79 12.48
CA LEU A 163 1.84 -2.68 13.28
C LEU A 163 0.65 -2.14 12.46
N LEU A 164 0.86 -1.06 11.70
CA LEU A 164 -0.19 -0.46 10.85
C LEU A 164 -0.66 -1.47 9.79
N LEU A 165 0.26 -2.22 9.17
CA LEU A 165 -0.11 -3.29 8.25
C LEU A 165 -0.89 -4.41 8.94
N GLY A 166 -0.48 -4.84 10.14
CA GLY A 166 -1.16 -5.87 10.90
C GLY A 166 -2.55 -5.46 11.42
N ASN A 167 -2.78 -4.17 11.66
CA ASN A 167 -4.09 -3.64 12.03
C ASN A 167 -4.99 -3.39 10.82
N SER A 168 -4.41 -3.22 9.63
CA SER A 168 -5.17 -3.00 8.41
C SER A 168 -5.87 -4.25 7.84
N VAL A 169 -5.79 -5.39 8.53
CA VAL A 169 -6.26 -6.69 8.03
C VAL A 169 -7.78 -6.91 8.11
N ASN A 170 -8.52 -5.94 8.67
CA ASN A 170 -9.95 -6.08 8.88
C ASN A 170 -10.71 -6.16 7.55
N ASP A 171 -11.60 -7.16 7.46
CA ASP A 171 -12.29 -7.60 6.24
C ASP A 171 -11.40 -7.48 4.99
N SER A 172 -10.17 -7.96 5.15
CA SER A 172 -9.18 -8.06 4.10
C SER A 172 -8.66 -9.48 4.05
N ASP A 173 -8.75 -10.10 2.89
CA ASP A 173 -7.87 -11.21 2.57
C ASP A 173 -6.41 -10.72 2.52
N PHE A 174 -5.53 -11.48 1.86
CA PHE A 174 -4.16 -11.02 1.65
C PHE A 174 -4.09 -9.76 0.79
N THR A 175 -5.12 -9.46 -0.02
CA THR A 175 -5.32 -8.16 -0.69
C THR A 175 -4.08 -7.61 -1.39
N LEU A 176 -3.33 -8.50 -2.07
CA LEU A 176 -2.02 -8.25 -2.67
C LEU A 176 -1.96 -6.95 -3.49
N HIS A 177 -3.03 -6.63 -4.21
CA HIS A 177 -3.19 -5.40 -5.00
C HIS A 177 -3.01 -4.12 -4.18
N THR A 178 -3.50 -4.07 -2.94
CA THR A 178 -3.39 -2.88 -2.08
C THR A 178 -1.95 -2.65 -1.64
N TYR A 179 -1.23 -3.74 -1.36
CA TYR A 179 0.18 -3.70 -0.98
C TYR A 179 1.08 -3.38 -2.18
N LEU A 180 0.72 -3.86 -3.36
CA LEU A 180 1.38 -3.44 -4.59
C LEU A 180 1.18 -1.95 -4.88
N ASP A 181 0.00 -1.37 -4.62
CA ASP A 181 -0.18 0.09 -4.69
C ASP A 181 0.82 0.80 -3.76
N VAL A 182 0.92 0.39 -2.49
CA VAL A 182 1.88 0.97 -1.54
C VAL A 182 3.31 0.93 -2.09
N ILE A 183 3.73 -0.21 -2.66
CA ILE A 183 5.04 -0.37 -3.29
C ILE A 183 5.22 0.62 -4.43
N LEU A 184 4.26 0.72 -5.36
CA LEU A 184 4.34 1.60 -6.53
C LEU A 184 4.38 3.09 -6.14
N TYR A 185 3.59 3.49 -5.14
CA TYR A 185 3.60 4.86 -4.62
C TYR A 185 4.90 5.19 -3.87
N LEU A 186 5.45 4.26 -3.07
CA LEU A 186 6.75 4.46 -2.42
C LEU A 186 7.89 4.48 -3.43
N LEU A 187 7.84 3.65 -4.49
CA LEU A 187 8.78 3.70 -5.61
C LEU A 187 8.73 5.05 -6.31
N THR A 188 7.53 5.54 -6.60
CA THR A 188 7.32 6.87 -7.21
C THR A 188 7.86 7.98 -6.32
N GLY A 189 7.57 7.94 -5.02
CA GLY A 189 8.11 8.89 -4.05
C GLY A 189 9.64 8.86 -3.98
N CYS A 190 10.24 7.67 -3.98
CA CYS A 190 11.69 7.52 -4.05
C CYS A 190 12.27 8.10 -5.35
N LEU A 191 11.66 7.79 -6.49
CA LEU A 191 12.11 8.30 -7.80
C LEU A 191 12.13 9.82 -7.81
N ILE A 192 11.07 10.45 -7.30
CA ILE A 192 10.94 11.91 -7.22
C ILE A 192 11.99 12.52 -6.28
N LEU A 193 12.07 12.03 -5.04
CA LEU A 193 12.92 12.64 -4.01
C LEU A 193 14.41 12.40 -4.24
N PHE A 194 14.78 11.23 -4.76
CA PHE A 194 16.17 10.87 -5.06
C PHE A 194 16.57 11.17 -6.51
N LYS A 195 15.70 11.82 -7.30
CA LYS A 195 15.94 12.21 -8.69
C LYS A 195 16.45 11.04 -9.55
N TRP A 196 15.84 9.87 -9.43
CA TRP A 196 16.15 8.75 -10.34
C TRP A 196 15.70 9.08 -11.76
N ASN A 197 16.08 8.25 -12.72
CA ASN A 197 15.68 8.44 -14.11
C ASN A 197 14.14 8.45 -14.23
N ASP A 198 13.61 9.63 -14.56
CA ASP A 198 12.17 9.89 -14.70
C ASP A 198 11.45 8.93 -15.67
N LYS A 199 12.17 8.30 -16.61
CA LYS A 199 11.59 7.30 -17.52
C LYS A 199 10.96 6.11 -16.79
N TRP A 200 11.38 5.82 -15.55
CA TRP A 200 10.79 4.76 -14.72
C TRP A 200 9.33 5.02 -14.35
N ILE A 201 8.82 6.26 -14.47
CA ILE A 201 7.39 6.55 -14.27
C ILE A 201 6.52 5.79 -15.28
N ILE A 202 7.00 5.55 -16.49
CA ILE A 202 6.25 4.82 -17.53
C ILE A 202 5.99 3.36 -17.11
N PRO A 203 7.00 2.51 -16.85
CA PRO A 203 6.75 1.13 -16.41
C PRO A 203 6.02 1.06 -15.07
N ILE A 204 6.26 1.97 -14.12
CA ILE A 204 5.50 2.02 -12.85
C ILE A 204 4.01 2.27 -13.13
N SER A 205 3.69 3.19 -14.05
CA SER A 205 2.30 3.52 -14.42
C SER A 205 1.62 2.36 -15.15
N ILE A 206 2.35 1.64 -16.02
CA ILE A 206 1.86 0.43 -16.70
C ILE A 206 1.52 -0.67 -15.68
N VAL A 207 2.45 -0.97 -14.76
CA VAL A 207 2.22 -1.97 -13.71
C VAL A 207 1.05 -1.54 -12.82
N GLY A 208 0.98 -0.26 -12.46
CA GLY A 208 -0.15 0.31 -11.73
C GLY A 208 -1.48 0.17 -12.48
N ALA A 209 -1.48 0.41 -13.80
CA ALA A 209 -2.65 0.27 -14.65
C ALA A 209 -3.18 -1.16 -14.72
N PHE A 210 -2.33 -2.20 -14.66
CA PHE A 210 -2.80 -3.59 -14.54
C PHE A 210 -3.20 -3.97 -13.11
N ASN A 211 -2.70 -3.23 -12.11
CA ASN A 211 -3.01 -3.47 -10.71
C ASN A 211 -4.39 -2.91 -10.33
N ARG A 212 -4.56 -1.58 -10.38
CA ARG A 212 -5.77 -0.86 -9.89
C ARG A 212 -5.92 0.53 -10.50
N GLU A 213 -7.18 1.00 -10.55
CA GLU A 213 -7.58 2.34 -11.02
C GLU A 213 -6.91 3.47 -10.25
N THR A 214 -6.74 3.29 -8.94
CA THR A 214 -6.13 4.28 -8.04
C THR A 214 -4.70 4.62 -8.45
N SER A 215 -4.02 3.79 -9.25
CA SER A 215 -2.69 4.08 -9.80
C SER A 215 -2.69 5.21 -10.83
N ILE A 216 -3.85 5.69 -11.28
CA ILE A 216 -3.96 6.89 -12.14
C ILE A 216 -3.36 8.14 -11.49
N MET A 217 -3.23 8.16 -10.16
CA MET A 217 -2.59 9.28 -9.46
C MET A 217 -1.06 9.21 -9.45
N ILE A 218 -0.43 8.16 -9.99
CA ILE A 218 1.04 8.06 -10.10
C ILE A 218 1.59 9.10 -11.10
N PRO A 219 1.12 9.16 -12.37
CA PRO A 219 1.52 10.22 -13.30
C PRO A 219 1.20 11.63 -12.77
N TYR A 220 0.05 11.77 -12.10
CA TYR A 220 -0.38 13.02 -11.45
C TYR A 220 0.64 13.49 -10.40
N LEU A 221 1.00 12.59 -9.47
CA LEU A 221 1.94 12.87 -8.39
C LEU A 221 3.31 13.26 -8.95
N TYR A 222 3.80 12.55 -9.96
CA TYR A 222 5.05 12.87 -10.64
C TYR A 222 5.01 14.27 -11.26
N PHE A 223 3.96 14.57 -12.04
CA PHE A 223 3.78 15.86 -12.68
C PHE A 223 3.79 17.00 -11.66
N LEU A 224 2.92 16.94 -10.66
CA LEU A 224 2.80 17.99 -9.64
C LEU A 224 4.11 18.24 -8.90
N SER A 225 4.90 17.19 -8.66
CA SER A 225 6.17 17.30 -7.93
C SER A 225 7.28 17.97 -8.73
N LYS A 226 7.10 18.16 -10.04
CA LYS A 226 8.05 18.81 -10.96
C LYS A 226 7.59 20.20 -11.39
N VAL A 227 6.36 20.60 -11.06
CA VAL A 227 5.86 21.96 -11.27
C VAL A 227 6.57 22.92 -10.32
N ASP A 228 6.97 24.08 -10.82
CA ASP A 228 7.48 25.16 -9.97
C ASP A 228 6.32 25.97 -9.39
N TRP A 229 6.01 25.68 -8.13
CA TRP A 229 4.94 26.33 -7.39
C TRP A 229 5.33 27.71 -6.81
N SER A 230 6.59 28.14 -6.94
CA SER A 230 7.03 29.44 -6.43
C SER A 230 6.38 30.62 -7.17
N ALA A 231 6.11 30.45 -8.46
CA ALA A 231 5.47 31.44 -9.32
C ALA A 231 3.92 31.34 -9.34
N PHE A 232 3.33 30.43 -8.56
CA PHE A 232 1.88 30.22 -8.56
C PHE A 232 1.16 31.38 -7.85
N HIS A 233 0.61 32.29 -8.65
CA HIS A 233 -0.42 33.23 -8.23
C HIS A 233 -1.78 32.80 -8.82
N LEU A 234 -2.90 33.20 -8.20
CA LEU A 234 -4.28 32.90 -8.66
C LEU A 234 -4.64 33.54 -10.03
N ASN A 235 -3.65 33.99 -10.78
CA ASN A 235 -3.82 34.54 -12.12
C ASN A 235 -3.65 33.42 -13.17
N LEU A 236 -4.59 33.30 -14.10
CA LEU A 236 -4.54 32.28 -15.16
C LEU A 236 -3.25 32.33 -15.99
N LYS A 237 -2.61 33.50 -16.13
CA LYS A 237 -1.33 33.64 -16.85
C LYS A 237 -0.14 33.04 -16.08
N SER A 238 -0.13 33.07 -14.74
CA SER A 238 0.96 32.48 -13.95
C SER A 238 0.97 30.95 -13.95
N ILE A 239 -0.16 30.32 -14.30
CA ILE A 239 -0.23 28.87 -14.49
C ILE A 239 0.64 28.41 -15.67
N TRP A 240 0.78 29.26 -16.71
CA TRP A 240 1.58 28.94 -17.90
C TRP A 240 3.08 29.15 -17.67
N SER A 241 3.47 30.07 -16.77
CA SER A 241 4.88 30.28 -16.40
C SER A 241 5.43 29.21 -15.44
N SER A 242 4.56 28.55 -14.67
CA SER A 242 4.94 27.46 -13.75
C SER A 242 5.04 26.08 -14.41
N ARG A 243 5.08 26.02 -15.75
CA ARG A 243 5.06 24.73 -16.46
C ARG A 243 6.32 23.91 -16.19
N PRO A 244 6.18 22.61 -15.94
CA PRO A 244 7.34 21.74 -15.83
C PRO A 244 7.97 21.56 -17.22
N ASP A 245 9.23 21.09 -17.24
CA ASP A 245 9.96 20.82 -18.47
C ASP A 245 9.14 19.97 -19.45
N THR A 246 9.32 20.22 -20.75
CA THR A 246 8.68 19.45 -21.84
C THR A 246 8.83 17.94 -21.66
N ARG A 247 9.99 17.49 -21.14
CA ARG A 247 10.24 16.08 -20.85
C ARG A 247 9.28 15.51 -19.81
N VAL A 248 8.99 16.26 -18.74
CA VAL A 248 8.04 15.86 -17.68
C VAL A 248 6.65 15.75 -18.30
N ILE A 249 6.24 16.75 -19.08
CA ILE A 249 4.94 16.76 -19.77
C ILE A 249 4.78 15.53 -20.67
N VAL A 250 5.79 15.22 -21.48
CA VAL A 250 5.78 14.06 -22.39
C VAL A 250 5.71 12.75 -21.62
N ILE A 251 6.51 12.58 -20.56
CA ILE A 251 6.48 11.36 -19.74
C ILE A 251 5.11 11.19 -19.08
N THR A 252 4.57 12.25 -18.48
CA THR A 252 3.24 12.24 -17.86
C THR A 252 2.15 11.91 -18.88
N ALA A 253 2.19 12.53 -20.07
CA ALA A 253 1.21 12.30 -21.13
C ALA A 253 1.27 10.85 -21.64
N ILE A 254 2.46 10.33 -21.93
CA ILE A 254 2.65 8.93 -22.34
C ILE A 254 2.13 7.99 -21.26
N SER A 255 2.46 8.23 -19.99
CA SER A 255 1.98 7.40 -18.90
C SER A 255 0.45 7.40 -18.78
N TYR A 256 -0.21 8.56 -18.97
CA TYR A 256 -1.68 8.61 -18.99
C TYR A 256 -2.28 7.89 -20.18
N VAL A 257 -1.73 8.08 -21.39
CA VAL A 257 -2.21 7.40 -22.59
C VAL A 257 -2.12 5.89 -22.41
N LEU A 258 -0.97 5.38 -21.94
CA LEU A 258 -0.78 3.95 -21.70
C LEU A 258 -1.67 3.43 -20.57
N PHE A 259 -1.81 4.19 -19.48
CA PHE A 259 -2.73 3.85 -18.40
C PHE A 259 -4.16 3.71 -18.93
N MET A 260 -4.65 4.70 -19.67
CA MET A 260 -6.00 4.70 -20.23
C MET A 260 -6.19 3.59 -21.27
N ALA A 261 -5.19 3.32 -22.10
CA ALA A 261 -5.24 2.21 -23.06
C ALA A 261 -5.38 0.86 -22.34
N ILE A 262 -4.61 0.62 -21.28
CA ILE A 262 -4.72 -0.60 -20.46
C ILE A 262 -6.06 -0.66 -19.74
N PHE A 263 -6.46 0.43 -19.11
CA PHE A 263 -7.73 0.56 -18.40
C PHE A 263 -8.93 0.24 -19.32
N VAL A 264 -8.96 0.84 -20.52
CA VAL A 264 -10.01 0.56 -21.52
C VAL A 264 -9.87 -0.86 -22.07
N GLY A 265 -8.66 -1.32 -22.38
CA GLY A 265 -8.41 -2.66 -22.90
C GLY A 265 -8.88 -3.78 -21.96
N ILE A 266 -8.61 -3.65 -20.66
CA ILE A 266 -9.13 -4.57 -19.63
C ILE A 266 -10.67 -4.62 -19.68
N ARG A 267 -11.34 -3.48 -19.84
CA ARG A 267 -12.80 -3.39 -19.90
C ARG A 267 -13.37 -4.00 -21.17
N LEU A 268 -12.72 -3.79 -22.31
CA LEU A 268 -13.14 -4.39 -23.57
C LEU A 268 -12.96 -5.92 -23.55
N TYR A 269 -11.92 -6.42 -22.91
CA TYR A 269 -11.64 -7.85 -22.86
C TYR A 269 -12.51 -8.61 -21.85
N TYR A 270 -12.69 -8.08 -20.64
CA TYR A 270 -13.44 -8.74 -19.57
C TYR A 270 -14.93 -8.35 -19.49
N GLY A 271 -15.33 -7.27 -20.18
CA GLY A 271 -16.68 -6.73 -20.11
C GLY A 271 -16.92 -5.82 -18.90
N TYR A 272 -18.08 -5.17 -18.88
CA TYR A 272 -18.55 -4.36 -17.77
C TYR A 272 -19.34 -5.23 -16.80
N VAL A 273 -18.96 -5.22 -15.51
CA VAL A 273 -19.73 -5.84 -14.43
C VAL A 273 -20.14 -4.76 -13.43
N GLU A 274 -21.42 -4.71 -13.04
CA GLU A 274 -21.89 -3.72 -12.08
C GLU A 274 -21.15 -3.78 -10.74
N GLN A 275 -21.06 -2.63 -10.07
CA GLN A 275 -20.39 -2.56 -8.79
C GLN A 275 -21.11 -3.38 -7.73
N THR A 276 -20.38 -4.24 -7.02
CA THR A 276 -20.92 -4.99 -5.89
C THR A 276 -21.41 -4.04 -4.81
N VAL A 277 -22.71 -4.09 -4.55
CA VAL A 277 -23.36 -3.35 -3.49
C VAL A 277 -23.09 -4.06 -2.16
N TRP A 278 -22.22 -3.50 -1.33
CA TRP A 278 -22.04 -3.98 0.05
C TRP A 278 -22.98 -3.22 0.97
N LYS A 279 -24.12 -3.83 1.31
CA LYS A 279 -25.26 -3.26 2.08
C LYS A 279 -25.94 -2.04 1.45
N VAL A 280 -25.18 -1.10 0.90
CA VAL A 280 -25.66 0.13 0.25
C VAL A 280 -24.84 0.40 -1.01
N PRO A 281 -25.41 1.06 -2.04
CA PRO A 281 -24.67 1.41 -3.25
C PRO A 281 -23.60 2.45 -2.95
N ALA A 282 -22.56 2.49 -3.80
CA ALA A 282 -21.63 3.61 -3.84
C ALA A 282 -22.39 4.92 -4.04
N GLY A 283 -21.90 6.01 -3.47
CA GLY A 283 -22.58 7.29 -3.55
C GLY A 283 -22.79 7.96 -2.22
N TRP A 284 -23.83 8.79 -2.20
CA TRP A 284 -24.30 9.45 -1.00
C TRP A 284 -24.72 8.46 0.09
N GLN A 285 -25.30 7.31 -0.28
CA GLN A 285 -25.68 6.27 0.67
C GLN A 285 -24.46 5.66 1.38
N MET A 286 -23.39 5.37 0.65
CA MET A 286 -22.13 4.88 1.22
C MET A 286 -21.48 5.93 2.13
N LEU A 287 -21.46 7.19 1.71
CA LEU A 287 -20.93 8.27 2.53
C LEU A 287 -21.70 8.42 3.85
N LYS A 288 -23.04 8.34 3.79
CA LYS A 288 -23.91 8.31 4.99
C LYS A 288 -23.62 7.09 5.86
N LEU A 289 -23.43 5.92 5.28
CA LEU A 289 -23.09 4.71 6.02
C LEU A 289 -21.78 4.88 6.79
N ASN A 290 -20.75 5.42 6.13
CA ASN A 290 -19.44 5.61 6.72
C ASN A 290 -19.39 6.72 7.78
N LEU A 291 -20.26 7.74 7.72
CA LEU A 291 -20.26 8.89 8.65
C LEU A 291 -21.31 8.79 9.77
N PHE A 292 -22.51 8.31 9.46
CA PHE A 292 -23.68 8.55 10.33
C PHE A 292 -24.44 7.28 10.75
N SER A 293 -23.92 6.09 10.44
CA SER A 293 -24.56 4.82 10.82
C SER A 293 -23.84 4.11 11.97
N ILE A 294 -24.42 3.04 12.52
CA ILE A 294 -23.70 2.18 13.49
C ILE A 294 -22.39 1.61 12.92
N VAL A 295 -22.29 1.46 11.59
CA VAL A 295 -21.07 1.03 10.89
C VAL A 295 -20.00 2.13 10.90
N SER A 296 -20.37 3.40 11.08
CA SER A 296 -19.40 4.50 11.22
C SER A 296 -18.57 4.34 12.49
N VAL A 297 -19.16 3.84 13.59
CA VAL A 297 -18.43 3.56 14.83
C VAL A 297 -17.30 2.55 14.58
N LYS A 298 -17.61 1.42 13.90
CA LYS A 298 -16.58 0.47 13.46
C LYS A 298 -15.54 1.14 12.58
N THR A 299 -15.97 1.95 11.62
CA THR A 299 -15.09 2.72 10.72
C THR A 299 -14.10 3.59 11.51
N TYR A 300 -14.57 4.33 12.51
CA TYR A 300 -13.73 5.24 13.28
C TYR A 300 -12.67 4.49 14.08
N PHE A 301 -13.03 3.39 14.75
CA PHE A 301 -12.07 2.63 15.55
C PHE A 301 -11.06 1.84 14.71
N GLU A 302 -11.49 1.28 13.57
CA GLU A 302 -10.57 0.60 12.64
C GLU A 302 -9.59 1.58 11.99
N MET A 303 -10.07 2.79 11.66
CA MET A 303 -9.22 3.88 11.18
C MET A 303 -8.30 4.39 12.29
N LEU A 304 -8.76 4.56 13.53
CA LEU A 304 -7.89 4.90 14.66
C LEU A 304 -6.80 3.83 14.88
N GLY A 305 -7.13 2.55 14.74
CA GLY A 305 -6.15 1.46 14.85
C GLY A 305 -5.10 1.43 13.73
N THR A 306 -5.39 2.03 12.57
CA THR A 306 -4.56 1.92 11.36
C THR A 306 -3.86 3.22 10.96
N ILE A 307 -4.52 4.37 11.09
CA ILE A 307 -3.96 5.68 10.77
C ILE A 307 -3.84 6.58 12.00
N SER A 308 -4.45 6.18 13.13
CA SER A 308 -4.41 6.90 14.41
C SER A 308 -4.77 8.38 14.24
N LEU A 309 -4.15 9.24 15.05
CA LEU A 309 -4.34 10.69 14.99
C LEU A 309 -3.43 11.37 13.94
N LEU A 310 -2.75 10.60 13.08
CA LEU A 310 -1.77 11.15 12.13
C LEU A 310 -2.35 12.23 11.19
N PRO A 311 -3.57 12.09 10.61
CA PRO A 311 -4.14 13.16 9.80
C PRO A 311 -4.35 14.46 10.57
N LEU A 312 -4.81 14.37 11.82
CA LEU A 312 -5.08 15.54 12.66
C LEU A 312 -3.77 16.24 13.05
N ILE A 313 -2.73 15.47 13.39
CA ILE A 313 -1.42 16.03 13.70
C ILE A 313 -0.82 16.70 12.45
N PHE A 314 -0.99 16.09 11.27
CA PHE A 314 -0.54 16.69 10.01
C PHE A 314 -1.21 18.05 9.77
N LEU A 315 -2.53 18.13 9.92
CA LEU A 315 -3.28 19.37 9.76
C LEU A 315 -2.85 20.44 10.78
N TRP A 316 -2.69 20.06 12.05
CA TRP A 316 -2.24 20.97 13.12
C TRP A 316 -0.89 21.60 12.81
N TYR A 317 0.06 20.80 12.29
CA TYR A 317 1.41 21.24 11.98
C TYR A 317 1.64 21.49 10.49
N PHE A 318 0.58 21.68 9.70
CA PHE A 318 0.65 21.73 8.24
C PHE A 318 1.75 22.65 7.74
N LYS A 319 1.82 23.89 8.25
CA LYS A 319 2.80 24.91 7.82
C LYS A 319 4.25 24.57 8.16
N LYS A 320 4.52 23.70 9.15
CA LYS A 320 5.88 23.28 9.54
C LYS A 320 6.40 22.12 8.69
N MET A 321 5.55 21.49 7.89
CA MET A 321 5.93 20.31 7.11
C MET A 321 6.78 20.67 5.88
N PRO A 322 7.68 19.77 5.44
CA PRO A 322 8.41 19.91 4.20
C PRO A 322 7.46 20.18 3.03
N PHE A 323 7.86 21.06 2.13
CA PHE A 323 7.02 21.48 0.99
C PHE A 323 6.45 20.28 0.22
N MET A 324 7.27 19.28 -0.09
CA MET A 324 6.83 18.08 -0.82
C MET A 324 5.73 17.31 -0.10
N LEU A 325 5.83 17.13 1.23
CA LEU A 325 4.79 16.44 2.01
C LEU A 325 3.49 17.26 2.05
N ARG A 326 3.57 18.59 2.13
CA ARG A 326 2.39 19.48 2.05
C ARG A 326 1.70 19.38 0.70
N LEU A 327 2.48 19.46 -0.37
CA LEU A 327 1.99 19.35 -1.75
C LEU A 327 1.28 18.01 -1.96
N TRP A 328 1.92 16.91 -1.58
CA TRP A 328 1.35 15.57 -1.71
C TRP A 328 0.14 15.36 -0.82
N PHE A 329 0.12 15.94 0.38
CA PHE A 329 -1.06 15.92 1.25
C PHE A 329 -2.26 16.54 0.55
N VAL A 330 -2.14 17.78 0.06
CA VAL A 330 -3.24 18.49 -0.61
C VAL A 330 -3.66 17.77 -1.89
N ALA A 331 -2.71 17.23 -2.64
CA ALA A 331 -2.97 16.58 -3.92
C ALA A 331 -3.59 15.18 -3.79
N ILE A 332 -3.16 14.38 -2.82
CA ILE A 332 -3.55 12.97 -2.70
C ILE A 332 -4.60 12.76 -1.63
N VAL A 333 -4.36 13.23 -0.41
CA VAL A 333 -5.11 12.79 0.77
C VAL A 333 -6.61 13.10 0.66
N PRO A 334 -7.05 14.33 0.32
CA PRO A 334 -8.47 14.63 0.17
C PRO A 334 -9.17 13.77 -0.88
N ILE A 335 -8.57 13.64 -2.07
CA ILE A 335 -9.14 12.85 -3.18
C ILE A 335 -9.22 11.38 -2.78
N TRP A 336 -8.13 10.85 -2.21
CA TRP A 336 -8.05 9.46 -1.80
C TRP A 336 -9.08 9.12 -0.72
N PHE A 337 -9.20 9.97 0.31
CA PHE A 337 -10.19 9.77 1.36
C PHE A 337 -11.60 9.88 0.81
N PHE A 338 -11.88 10.91 0.01
CA PHE A 338 -13.19 11.10 -0.58
C PHE A 338 -13.63 9.90 -1.41
N VAL A 339 -12.79 9.43 -2.35
CA VAL A 339 -13.11 8.27 -3.19
C VAL A 339 -13.41 7.04 -2.35
N HIS A 340 -12.61 6.74 -1.32
CA HIS A 340 -12.81 5.54 -0.52
C HIS A 340 -14.00 5.65 0.46
N TRP A 341 -14.31 6.83 0.97
CA TRP A 341 -15.51 7.06 1.79
C TRP A 341 -16.80 7.08 0.97
N TYR A 342 -16.71 7.44 -0.31
CA TYR A 342 -17.84 7.53 -1.22
C TYR A 342 -18.13 6.21 -1.94
N SER A 343 -17.11 5.39 -2.23
CA SER A 343 -17.27 4.19 -3.07
C SER A 343 -17.32 2.87 -2.29
N VAL A 344 -16.72 2.81 -1.09
CA VAL A 344 -16.57 1.56 -0.32
C VAL A 344 -16.70 1.82 1.18
N VAL A 345 -16.76 0.76 1.97
CA VAL A 345 -16.78 0.88 3.43
C VAL A 345 -15.40 1.26 3.95
N ALA A 346 -15.33 2.40 4.64
CA ALA A 346 -14.06 3.00 5.06
C ALA A 346 -13.40 2.26 6.23
N TYR A 347 -14.12 1.38 6.94
CA TYR A 347 -13.49 0.52 7.96
C TYR A 347 -12.49 -0.49 7.36
N GLN A 348 -12.47 -0.68 6.03
CA GLN A 348 -11.43 -1.41 5.31
C GLN A 348 -10.13 -0.58 5.25
N SER A 349 -9.51 -0.39 6.42
CA SER A 349 -8.47 0.61 6.66
C SER A 349 -7.20 0.42 5.83
N ARG A 350 -6.96 -0.78 5.26
CA ARG A 350 -5.89 -1.04 4.27
C ARG A 350 -5.89 -0.06 3.09
N LEU A 351 -7.07 0.45 2.72
CA LEU A 351 -7.22 1.38 1.61
C LEU A 351 -6.53 2.72 1.88
N PHE A 352 -6.18 3.03 3.12
CA PHE A 352 -5.53 4.26 3.53
C PHE A 352 -4.03 4.08 3.79
N LEU A 353 -3.45 2.91 3.49
CA LEU A 353 -2.02 2.66 3.69
C LEU A 353 -1.13 3.52 2.78
N VAL A 354 -1.56 3.80 1.55
CA VAL A 354 -0.82 4.69 0.62
C VAL A 354 -0.63 6.08 1.21
N PRO A 355 -1.68 6.85 1.55
CA PRO A 355 -1.48 8.17 2.17
C PRO A 355 -0.77 8.08 3.52
N THR A 356 -0.95 6.99 4.26
CA THR A 356 -0.27 6.79 5.54
C THR A 356 1.24 6.69 5.40
N PHE A 357 1.74 5.81 4.53
CA PHE A 357 3.19 5.61 4.37
C PHE A 357 3.88 6.66 3.51
N LEU A 358 3.17 7.22 2.53
CA LEU A 358 3.76 8.21 1.64
C LEU A 358 3.80 9.61 2.28
N ILE A 359 2.85 9.93 3.18
CA ILE A 359 2.63 11.31 3.63
C ILE A 359 2.56 11.40 5.16
N LEU A 360 1.61 10.70 5.81
CA LEU A 360 1.27 10.95 7.21
C LEU A 360 2.35 10.48 8.20
N LEU A 361 2.85 9.25 8.04
CA LEU A 361 3.93 8.70 8.86
C LEU A 361 5.25 9.48 8.65
N PRO A 362 5.70 9.76 7.42
CA PRO A 362 6.86 10.61 7.19
C PRO A 362 6.78 11.98 7.87
N ALA A 363 5.60 12.60 7.85
CA ALA A 363 5.38 13.92 8.42
C ALA A 363 5.56 13.96 9.94
N ILE A 364 4.98 13.01 10.67
CA ILE A 364 5.14 12.98 12.14
C ILE A 364 6.59 12.70 12.53
N LEU A 365 7.26 11.80 11.82
CA LEU A 365 8.66 11.48 12.09
C LEU A 365 9.56 12.68 11.76
N PHE A 366 9.27 13.43 10.69
CA PHE A 366 9.95 14.68 10.39
C PHE A 366 9.80 15.71 11.53
N LEU A 367 8.60 15.88 12.09
CA LEU A 367 8.41 16.81 13.23
C LEU A 367 9.25 16.43 14.45
N ILE A 368 9.37 15.13 14.73
CA ILE A 368 10.21 14.63 15.84
C ILE A 368 11.69 14.93 15.56
N GLU A 369 12.17 14.66 14.35
CA GLU A 369 13.53 14.94 13.91
C GLU A 369 13.86 16.45 13.98
N ASP A 370 12.96 17.30 13.46
CA ASP A 370 13.12 18.75 13.46
C ASP A 370 13.19 19.31 14.89
N LYS A 371 12.28 18.87 15.77
CA LYS A 371 12.30 19.26 17.18
C LYS A 371 13.60 18.86 17.88
N TYR A 372 14.09 17.64 17.63
CA TYR A 372 15.34 17.16 18.20
C TYR A 372 16.55 17.98 17.72
N ARG A 373 16.62 18.31 16.43
CA ARG A 373 17.68 19.16 15.88
C ARG A 373 17.69 20.56 16.49
N ASN A 374 16.51 21.18 16.61
CA ASN A 374 16.38 22.52 17.17
C ASN A 374 16.73 22.57 18.67
N MET A 375 16.46 21.50 19.43
CA MET A 375 16.90 21.40 20.83
C MET A 375 18.43 21.36 20.96
N ASN A 376 19.11 20.56 20.14
CA ASN A 376 20.57 20.45 20.18
C ASN A 376 21.26 21.76 19.79
N LEU A 377 20.73 22.50 18.81
CA LEU A 377 21.26 23.81 18.42
C LEU A 377 21.16 24.82 19.56
N ASN A 378 20.03 24.85 20.27
CA ASN A 378 19.81 25.74 21.40
C ASN A 378 20.66 25.41 22.64
N GLN A 379 21.15 24.18 22.78
CA GLN A 379 22.09 23.78 23.84
C GLN A 379 23.52 24.23 23.53
N ILE A 380 23.91 24.26 22.26
CA ILE A 380 25.25 24.73 21.83
C ILE A 380 25.33 26.26 21.88
N SER A 381 24.20 26.96 21.75
CA SER A 381 24.14 28.44 21.74
C SER A 381 23.89 29.08 23.12
N LYS A 382 23.82 28.31 24.20
CA LYS A 382 23.80 28.87 25.57
C LYS A 382 25.24 28.88 26.10
N PRO A 383 25.82 30.06 26.36
CA PRO A 383 27.19 30.18 26.89
C PRO A 383 27.34 29.58 28.28
#